data_AF-A0A7S4CLQ9-F1
#
_entry.id   AF-A0A7S4CLQ9-F1
#
_cell.length_a   1.000
_cell.length_b   1.000
_cell.length_c   1.000
_cell.angle_alpha   90.00
_cell.angle_beta   90.00
_cell.angle_gamma   90.00
#
_symmetry.space_group_name_H-M   'P 1'
#
loop_
_entity.id
_entity.type
_entity.pdbx_description
1 polymer ?
#
loop_
_entity_poly.entity_id
_entity_poly.type
_entity_poly.pdbx_seq_one_letter_code
_entity_poly.pdbx_strand_id
1 'polypeptide(L)'
;MKEKQCHDDTFSRIRHIQETLQSFVYNPNGATYDVNKKRPLSELLDTGKLIGSHPTKPIQCVEGAFVALHMSQQYTGIHRFSLSFQSLDEASVVRHHLVLGVYGGDKYGAFGISRCPALMNKPMQFDTLADLLADFKQSYEGVGHKVQMITIGRPVAHDTTAEQVVWNYLRVSASDWAVVTKHAASFHDRLVRDSPQLWDTPIIPAAEEPQPRVSRSLAQKQPDRRCVSMGSAPADPSVPQ
;
A
#
# COMPACT_ATOMS: atom_id res chain seq x y z
N MET A 1 3.63 -7.71 -33.89
CA MET A 1 2.24 -7.99 -33.46
C MET A 1 2.12 -8.68 -32.09
N LYS A 2 3.18 -9.27 -31.51
CA LYS A 2 3.11 -9.93 -30.18
C LYS A 2 3.22 -9.00 -28.96
N GLU A 3 3.82 -7.81 -29.10
CA GLU A 3 4.05 -6.91 -27.95
C GLU A 3 2.78 -6.21 -27.43
N LYS A 4 1.84 -5.82 -28.31
CA LYS A 4 0.60 -5.15 -27.89
C LYS A 4 -0.34 -6.06 -27.09
N GLN A 5 -0.38 -7.36 -27.41
CA GLN A 5 -1.25 -8.33 -26.73
C GLN A 5 -0.79 -8.65 -25.28
N CYS A 6 0.51 -8.53 -25.00
CA CYS A 6 1.11 -8.83 -23.68
C CYS A 6 0.93 -7.67 -22.68
N HIS A 7 0.97 -6.43 -23.20
CA HIS A 7 0.82 -5.22 -22.40
C HIS A 7 -0.60 -5.09 -21.83
N ASP A 8 -1.64 -5.32 -22.65
CA ASP A 8 -3.06 -5.23 -22.23
C ASP A 8 -3.45 -6.27 -21.15
N ASP A 9 -2.79 -7.43 -21.14
CA ASP A 9 -3.01 -8.48 -20.14
C ASP A 9 -2.47 -8.08 -18.76
N THR A 10 -1.31 -7.42 -18.70
CA THR A 10 -0.69 -7.01 -17.43
C THR A 10 -1.51 -5.95 -16.71
N PHE A 11 -1.96 -4.88 -17.39
CA PHE A 11 -2.79 -3.85 -16.75
C PHE A 11 -4.16 -4.38 -16.33
N SER A 12 -4.73 -5.30 -17.10
CA SER A 12 -6.00 -5.95 -16.74
C SER A 12 -5.85 -6.78 -15.46
N ARG A 13 -4.72 -7.49 -15.29
CA ARG A 13 -4.40 -8.25 -14.07
C ARG A 13 -4.16 -7.35 -12.86
N ILE A 14 -3.42 -6.26 -13.05
CA ILE A 14 -3.21 -5.23 -12.01
C ILE A 14 -4.57 -4.68 -11.55
N ARG A 15 -5.45 -4.33 -12.50
CA ARG A 15 -6.80 -3.85 -12.21
C ARG A 15 -7.60 -4.89 -11.41
N HIS A 16 -7.55 -6.16 -11.81
CA HIS A 16 -8.24 -7.23 -11.09
C HIS A 16 -7.75 -7.37 -9.63
N ILE A 17 -6.44 -7.24 -9.38
CA ILE A 17 -5.92 -7.20 -8.01
C ILE A 17 -6.49 -5.99 -7.24
N GLN A 18 -6.50 -4.82 -7.87
CA GLN A 18 -7.03 -3.60 -7.23
C GLN A 18 -8.50 -3.74 -6.87
N GLU A 19 -9.34 -4.22 -7.80
CA GLU A 19 -10.75 -4.48 -7.57
C GLU A 19 -10.97 -5.50 -6.45
N THR A 20 -10.16 -6.57 -6.44
CA THR A 20 -10.19 -7.57 -5.37
C THR A 20 -9.86 -6.94 -4.02
N LEU A 21 -8.80 -6.13 -3.93
CA LEU A 21 -8.43 -5.43 -2.70
C LEU A 21 -9.49 -4.43 -2.22
N GLN A 22 -10.19 -3.78 -3.15
CA GLN A 22 -11.29 -2.86 -2.84
C GLN A 22 -12.51 -3.56 -2.24
N SER A 23 -12.70 -4.84 -2.53
CA SER A 23 -13.81 -5.63 -1.98
C SER A 23 -13.64 -5.98 -0.49
N PHE A 24 -12.42 -5.90 0.05
CA PHE A 24 -12.17 -6.20 1.45
C PHE A 24 -12.66 -5.08 2.37
N VAL A 25 -13.15 -5.48 3.54
CA VAL A 25 -13.51 -4.56 4.62
C VAL A 25 -12.28 -4.23 5.47
N TYR A 26 -12.01 -2.95 5.73
CA TYR A 26 -10.90 -2.53 6.58
C TYR A 26 -11.18 -2.78 8.07
N ASN A 27 -10.21 -3.30 8.82
CA ASN A 27 -10.29 -3.51 10.26
C ASN A 27 -9.63 -2.36 11.07
N PRO A 28 -10.41 -1.48 11.75
CA PRO A 28 -9.83 -0.43 12.58
C PRO A 28 -9.28 -0.92 13.93
N ASN A 29 -9.59 -2.16 14.33
CA ASN A 29 -9.33 -2.66 15.69
C ASN A 29 -8.00 -3.45 15.84
N GLY A 30 -7.24 -3.59 14.76
CA GLY A 30 -5.98 -4.35 14.75
C GLY A 30 -5.97 -5.42 13.65
N ALA A 31 -4.81 -6.05 13.47
CA ALA A 31 -4.65 -7.14 12.52
C ALA A 31 -5.44 -8.38 12.95
N THR A 32 -5.98 -9.10 11.97
CA THR A 32 -6.78 -10.31 12.17
C THR A 32 -5.93 -11.58 12.05
N TYR A 33 -4.97 -11.55 11.14
CA TYR A 33 -4.02 -12.61 10.83
C TYR A 33 -2.63 -12.23 11.35
N ASP A 34 -1.71 -13.19 11.36
CA ASP A 34 -0.32 -12.93 11.74
C ASP A 34 0.33 -11.97 10.73
N VAL A 35 0.78 -10.81 11.24
CA VAL A 35 1.41 -9.72 10.49
C VAL A 35 2.89 -9.57 10.78
N ASN A 36 3.53 -10.58 11.36
CA ASN A 36 4.97 -10.57 11.61
C ASN A 36 5.73 -10.45 10.28
N LYS A 37 6.27 -9.25 10.05
CA LYS A 37 7.01 -8.85 8.84
C LYS A 37 8.39 -9.52 8.71
N LYS A 38 8.90 -10.14 9.78
CA LYS A 38 10.20 -10.85 9.80
C LYS A 38 10.11 -12.28 9.27
N ARG A 39 8.90 -12.78 9.03
CA ARG A 39 8.71 -14.12 8.47
C ARG A 39 9.26 -14.19 7.04
N PRO A 40 9.72 -15.37 6.59
CA PRO A 40 10.09 -15.60 5.19
C PRO A 40 8.98 -15.20 4.22
N LEU A 41 9.33 -14.77 3.01
CA LEU A 41 8.35 -14.37 2.00
C LEU A 41 7.30 -15.47 1.75
N SER A 42 7.69 -16.75 1.74
CA SER A 42 6.76 -17.88 1.58
C SER A 42 5.60 -17.86 2.59
N GLU A 43 5.89 -17.64 3.87
CA GLU A 43 4.86 -17.60 4.93
C GLU A 43 3.95 -16.37 4.81
N LEU A 44 4.50 -15.25 4.32
CA LEU A 44 3.70 -14.06 4.01
C LEU A 44 2.76 -14.32 2.84
N LEU A 45 3.23 -15.01 1.80
CA LEU A 45 2.44 -15.41 0.64
C LEU A 45 1.36 -16.42 1.04
N ASP A 46 1.65 -17.38 1.92
CA ASP A 46 0.66 -18.32 2.45
C ASP A 46 -0.45 -17.60 3.24
N THR A 47 -0.06 -16.60 4.05
CA THR A 47 -1.02 -15.73 4.73
C THR A 47 -1.88 -14.96 3.72
N GLY A 48 -1.27 -14.37 2.68
CA GLY A 48 -1.97 -13.67 1.60
C GLY A 48 -2.94 -14.58 0.84
N LYS A 49 -2.53 -15.82 0.55
CA LYS A 49 -3.36 -16.86 -0.08
C LYS A 49 -4.57 -17.22 0.78
N LEU A 50 -4.34 -17.43 2.08
CA LEU A 50 -5.40 -17.75 3.04
C LEU A 50 -6.46 -16.66 3.07
N ILE A 51 -6.04 -15.40 3.18
CA ILE A 51 -6.94 -14.23 3.21
C ILE A 51 -7.68 -14.08 1.88
N GLY A 52 -6.96 -14.13 0.76
CA GLY A 52 -7.53 -13.99 -0.58
C GLY A 52 -8.54 -15.08 -0.92
N SER A 53 -8.32 -16.31 -0.46
CA SER A 53 -9.23 -17.43 -0.71
C SER A 53 -10.47 -17.43 0.19
N HIS A 54 -10.40 -16.77 1.36
CA HIS A 54 -11.46 -16.77 2.36
C HIS A 54 -11.63 -15.38 2.99
N PRO A 55 -12.21 -14.40 2.27
CA PRO A 55 -12.36 -13.01 2.72
C PRO A 55 -13.49 -12.86 3.76
N THR A 56 -13.44 -13.67 4.82
CA THR A 56 -14.49 -13.81 5.85
C THR A 56 -14.34 -12.82 6.99
N LYS A 57 -13.16 -12.18 7.11
CA LYS A 57 -12.85 -11.26 8.20
C LYS A 57 -12.30 -9.94 7.66
N PRO A 58 -12.61 -8.80 8.30
CA PRO A 58 -11.96 -7.54 7.99
C PRO A 58 -10.44 -7.61 8.17
N ILE A 59 -9.70 -6.86 7.37
CA ILE A 59 -8.22 -6.85 7.36
C ILE A 59 -7.63 -5.44 7.43
N GLN A 60 -6.38 -5.32 7.84
CA GLN A 60 -5.60 -4.09 7.83
C GLN A 60 -4.72 -3.97 6.60
N CYS A 61 -4.08 -2.81 6.48
CA CYS A 61 -3.18 -2.47 5.39
C CYS A 61 -2.01 -3.46 5.20
N VAL A 62 -1.45 -4.03 6.28
CA VAL A 62 -0.37 -5.03 6.18
C VAL A 62 -0.86 -6.34 5.61
N GLU A 63 -2.04 -6.79 6.03
CA GLU A 63 -2.68 -8.00 5.51
C GLU A 63 -3.06 -7.82 4.03
N GLY A 64 -3.56 -6.64 3.64
CA GLY A 64 -3.82 -6.30 2.24
C GLY A 64 -2.54 -6.33 1.38
N ALA A 65 -1.40 -5.90 1.93
CA ALA A 65 -0.11 -6.01 1.25
C ALA A 65 0.30 -7.48 1.03
N PHE A 66 0.02 -8.39 1.96
CA PHE A 66 0.30 -9.82 1.78
C PHE A 66 -0.60 -10.44 0.71
N VAL A 67 -1.89 -10.10 0.68
CA VAL A 67 -2.81 -10.51 -0.39
C VAL A 67 -2.30 -10.02 -1.74
N ALA A 68 -1.94 -8.74 -1.84
CA ALA A 68 -1.39 -8.16 -3.06
C ALA A 68 -0.11 -8.87 -3.52
N LEU A 69 0.82 -9.16 -2.60
CA LEU A 69 2.03 -9.92 -2.90
C LEU A 69 1.72 -11.31 -3.45
N HIS A 70 0.80 -12.04 -2.81
CA HIS A 70 0.39 -13.37 -3.26
C HIS A 70 -0.21 -13.33 -4.67
N MET A 71 -1.20 -12.46 -4.91
CA MET A 71 -1.89 -12.39 -6.20
C MET A 71 -0.99 -11.93 -7.36
N SER A 72 0.04 -11.14 -7.05
CA SER A 72 0.98 -10.61 -8.04
C SER A 72 2.23 -11.46 -8.26
N GLN A 73 2.40 -12.57 -7.53
CA GLN A 73 3.62 -13.37 -7.58
C GLN A 73 3.92 -13.91 -8.99
N GLN A 74 2.88 -14.25 -9.76
CA GLN A 74 3.02 -14.77 -11.11
C GLN A 74 3.24 -13.69 -12.18
N TYR A 75 3.20 -12.40 -11.82
CA TYR A 75 3.33 -11.29 -12.77
C TYR A 75 4.75 -10.72 -12.74
N THR A 76 5.69 -11.41 -13.38
CA THR A 76 7.12 -11.00 -13.38
C THR A 76 7.42 -9.74 -14.19
N GLY A 77 6.45 -9.24 -14.96
CA GLY A 77 6.54 -7.96 -15.70
C GLY A 77 6.33 -6.72 -14.83
N ILE A 78 6.18 -6.86 -13.52
CA ILE A 78 6.07 -5.76 -12.57
C ILE A 78 7.06 -5.91 -11.43
N HIS A 79 7.52 -4.79 -10.89
CA HIS A 79 8.23 -4.73 -9.62
C HIS A 79 7.27 -4.31 -8.51
N ARG A 80 7.48 -4.88 -7.32
CA ARG A 80 6.63 -4.67 -6.14
C ARG A 80 7.51 -4.29 -4.97
N PHE A 81 7.18 -3.25 -4.22
CA PHE A 81 7.97 -2.81 -3.06
C PHE A 81 7.06 -2.17 -2.02
N SER A 82 7.41 -2.25 -0.74
CA SER A 82 6.59 -1.65 0.31
C SER A 82 6.71 -0.13 0.31
N LEU A 83 5.59 0.56 0.49
CA LEU A 83 5.50 1.99 0.76
C LEU A 83 4.77 2.20 2.08
N SER A 84 5.50 2.58 3.13
CA SER A 84 4.95 2.87 4.45
C SER A 84 4.96 4.36 4.72
N PHE A 85 3.88 4.85 5.31
CA PHE A 85 3.70 6.24 5.68
C PHE A 85 3.47 6.32 7.19
N GLN A 86 4.28 7.14 7.86
CA GLN A 86 4.03 7.60 9.21
C GLN A 86 3.41 8.99 9.11
N SER A 87 2.18 9.15 9.58
CA SER A 87 1.45 10.42 9.57
C SER A 87 0.99 10.81 10.96
N LEU A 88 0.72 12.10 11.15
CA LEU A 88 0.10 12.67 12.33
C LEU A 88 -1.32 13.09 11.98
N ASP A 89 -2.33 12.58 12.69
CA ASP A 89 -3.71 13.04 12.52
C ASP A 89 -3.97 14.37 13.26
N GLU A 90 -5.17 14.93 13.09
CA GLU A 90 -5.58 16.20 13.73
C GLU A 90 -5.49 16.14 15.27
N ALA A 91 -5.61 14.95 15.86
CA ALA A 91 -5.47 14.72 17.30
C ALA A 91 -4.02 14.52 17.74
N SER A 92 -3.04 14.77 16.86
CA SER A 92 -1.62 14.53 17.10
C SER A 92 -1.28 13.08 17.40
N VAL A 93 -2.08 12.13 16.92
CA VAL A 93 -1.80 10.69 17.05
C VAL A 93 -1.03 10.21 15.83
N VAL A 94 0.09 9.53 16.08
CA VAL A 94 0.89 8.91 15.02
C VAL A 94 0.16 7.69 14.46
N ARG A 95 -0.02 7.67 13.14
CA ARG A 95 -0.65 6.57 12.39
C ARG A 95 0.34 6.00 11.38
N HIS A 96 0.40 4.68 11.33
CA HIS A 96 1.17 3.94 10.35
C HIS A 96 0.23 3.32 9.31
N HIS A 97 0.63 3.40 8.06
CA HIS A 97 -0.11 2.81 6.95
C HIS A 97 0.86 2.28 5.91
N LEU A 98 0.49 1.18 5.27
CA LEU A 98 1.32 0.45 4.31
C LEU A 98 0.52 0.19 3.04
N VAL A 99 1.13 0.44 1.90
CA VAL A 99 0.69 -0.05 0.59
C VAL A 99 1.85 -0.74 -0.11
N LEU A 100 1.55 -1.51 -1.15
CA LEU A 100 2.55 -2.10 -2.04
C LEU A 100 2.66 -1.21 -3.28
N GLY A 101 3.75 -0.47 -3.41
CA GLY A 101 4.09 0.25 -4.63
C GLY A 101 4.38 -0.73 -5.77
N VAL A 102 3.93 -0.36 -6.96
CA VAL A 102 4.07 -1.18 -8.17
C VAL A 102 4.69 -0.34 -9.27
N TYR A 103 5.64 -0.93 -10.00
CA TYR A 103 6.22 -0.34 -11.21
C TYR A 103 6.19 -1.34 -12.35
N GLY A 104 5.72 -0.93 -13.52
CA GLY A 104 5.64 -1.77 -14.72
C GLY A 104 5.01 -1.03 -15.88
N GLY A 105 5.42 -1.36 -17.10
CA GLY A 105 5.02 -0.59 -18.30
C GLY A 105 5.38 0.89 -18.19
N ASP A 106 6.55 1.19 -17.61
CA ASP A 106 7.07 2.54 -17.35
C ASP A 106 6.18 3.45 -16.49
N LYS A 107 5.22 2.87 -15.78
CA LYS A 107 4.33 3.60 -14.87
C LYS A 107 4.40 3.07 -13.45
N TYR A 108 4.16 3.97 -12.51
CA TYR A 108 3.98 3.68 -11.10
C TYR A 108 2.49 3.62 -10.74
N GLY A 109 2.19 2.78 -9.76
CA GLY A 109 0.89 2.65 -9.12
C GLY A 109 1.02 1.99 -7.75
N ALA A 110 -0.10 1.58 -7.15
CA ALA A 110 -0.08 0.91 -5.85
C ALA A 110 -1.24 -0.08 -5.67
N PHE A 111 -0.99 -1.08 -4.84
CA PHE A 111 -1.96 -1.99 -4.26
C PHE A 111 -2.09 -1.73 -2.75
N GLY A 112 -3.31 -1.68 -2.23
CA GLY A 112 -3.50 -1.59 -0.78
C GLY A 112 -4.96 -1.54 -0.36
N ILE A 113 -5.15 -1.50 0.96
CA ILE A 113 -6.44 -1.26 1.61
C ILE A 113 -6.29 -0.16 2.65
N SER A 114 -7.32 0.65 2.80
CA SER A 114 -7.37 1.74 3.79
C SER A 114 -8.81 2.04 4.16
N ARG A 115 -8.99 2.75 5.28
CA ARG A 115 -10.29 3.36 5.64
C ARG A 115 -10.70 4.45 4.66
N CYS A 116 -9.72 5.07 4.01
CA CYS A 116 -9.94 6.13 3.03
C CYS A 116 -9.60 5.61 1.62
N PRO A 117 -10.54 5.68 0.65
CA PRO A 117 -10.28 5.27 -0.72
C PRO A 117 -9.11 5.97 -1.41
N ALA A 118 -8.83 7.23 -1.05
CA ALA A 118 -7.70 7.98 -1.58
C ALA A 118 -6.34 7.49 -1.04
N LEU A 119 -6.32 6.66 0.00
CA LEU A 119 -5.11 6.14 0.64
C LEU A 119 -4.94 4.63 0.42
N MET A 120 -5.43 4.08 -0.69
CA MET A 120 -5.29 2.66 -1.00
C MET A 120 -4.69 2.45 -2.40
N ASN A 121 -5.39 1.74 -3.29
CA ASN A 121 -4.95 1.51 -4.66
C ASN A 121 -4.72 2.81 -5.42
N LYS A 122 -3.68 2.81 -6.25
CA LYS A 122 -3.38 3.90 -7.19
C LYS A 122 -3.24 3.32 -8.59
N PRO A 123 -3.93 3.87 -9.61
CA PRO A 123 -3.82 3.38 -10.97
C PRO A 123 -2.39 3.51 -11.49
N MET A 124 -2.02 2.68 -12.47
CA MET A 124 -0.69 2.68 -13.11
C MET A 124 -0.56 3.86 -14.10
N GLN A 125 -0.47 5.08 -13.57
CA GLN A 125 -0.48 6.31 -14.39
C GLN A 125 0.66 7.28 -14.07
N PHE A 126 1.36 7.09 -12.95
CA PHE A 126 2.38 8.03 -12.47
C PHE A 126 3.69 7.79 -13.21
N ASP A 127 4.28 8.84 -13.78
CA ASP A 127 5.54 8.75 -14.53
C ASP A 127 6.74 8.50 -13.60
N THR A 128 6.71 9.07 -12.40
CA THR A 128 7.78 8.90 -11.42
C THR A 128 7.26 8.39 -10.09
N LEU A 129 8.15 7.77 -9.32
CA LEU A 129 7.86 7.42 -7.93
C LEU A 129 7.56 8.66 -7.08
N ALA A 130 8.20 9.80 -7.39
CA ALA A 130 7.94 11.05 -6.68
C ALA A 130 6.50 11.54 -6.90
N ASP A 131 5.95 11.39 -8.10
CA ASP A 131 4.55 11.75 -8.40
C ASP A 131 3.56 10.87 -7.63
N LEU A 132 3.81 9.56 -7.58
CA LEU A 132 3.02 8.63 -6.77
C LEU A 132 3.05 9.01 -5.27
N LEU A 133 4.24 9.32 -4.73
CA LEU A 133 4.40 9.72 -3.34
C LEU A 133 3.72 11.07 -3.06
N ALA A 134 3.77 12.01 -4.00
CA ALA A 134 3.12 13.31 -3.89
C ALA A 134 1.59 13.16 -3.83
N ASP A 135 1.03 12.28 -4.65
CA ASP A 135 -0.40 11.97 -4.66
C ASP A 135 -0.87 11.34 -3.34
N PHE A 136 -0.09 10.41 -2.76
CA PHE A 136 -0.36 9.92 -1.40
C PHE A 136 -0.28 11.03 -0.35
N LYS A 137 0.76 11.88 -0.42
CA LYS A 137 0.90 13.02 0.50
C LYS A 137 -0.32 13.94 0.43
N GLN A 138 -0.75 14.32 -0.77
CA GLN A 138 -1.95 15.14 -0.97
C GLN A 138 -3.22 14.44 -0.45
N SER A 139 -3.33 13.12 -0.65
CA SER A 139 -4.44 12.31 -0.15
C SER A 139 -4.48 12.29 1.39
N TYR A 140 -3.33 12.27 2.07
CA TYR A 140 -3.27 12.41 3.53
C TYR A 140 -3.71 13.79 4.00
N GLU A 141 -3.21 14.84 3.34
CA GLU A 141 -3.58 16.22 3.67
C GLU A 141 -5.07 16.45 3.49
N GLY A 142 -5.68 15.86 2.46
CA GLY A 142 -7.12 15.90 2.21
C GLY A 142 -7.99 15.23 3.28
N VAL A 143 -7.41 14.38 4.15
CA VAL A 143 -8.11 13.77 5.28
C VAL A 143 -7.61 14.28 6.64
N GLY A 144 -6.91 15.43 6.68
CA GLY A 144 -6.46 16.05 7.92
C GLY A 144 -5.22 15.39 8.53
N HIS A 145 -4.43 14.64 7.75
CA HIS A 145 -3.18 14.06 8.20
C HIS A 145 -1.97 14.82 7.66
N LYS A 146 -0.93 14.96 8.49
CA LYS A 146 0.40 15.43 8.07
C LYS A 146 1.38 14.26 8.00
N VAL A 147 1.88 13.97 6.80
CA VAL A 147 2.93 12.94 6.61
C VAL A 147 4.23 13.42 7.27
N GLN A 148 4.83 12.57 8.09
CA GLN A 148 6.09 12.83 8.81
C GLN A 148 7.25 12.07 8.18
N MET A 149 7.04 10.78 7.90
CA MET A 149 8.06 9.90 7.34
C MET A 149 7.49 9.05 6.22
N ILE A 150 8.30 8.82 5.20
CA ILE A 150 8.04 7.87 4.12
C ILE A 150 9.14 6.80 4.18
N THR A 151 8.73 5.54 4.18
CA THR A 151 9.63 4.38 4.16
C THR A 151 9.36 3.53 2.93
N ILE A 152 10.39 3.26 2.15
CA ILE A 152 10.35 2.45 0.93
C ILE A 152 11.14 1.16 1.18
N GLY A 153 10.58 0.01 0.82
CA GLY A 153 11.25 -1.29 0.89
C GLY A 153 12.02 -1.64 -0.39
N ARG A 154 12.80 -2.72 -0.34
CA ARG A 154 13.41 -3.28 -1.56
C ARG A 154 12.33 -3.87 -2.48
N PRO A 155 12.62 -4.00 -3.78
CA PRO A 155 11.80 -4.81 -4.67
C PRO A 155 11.69 -6.24 -4.14
N VAL A 156 10.47 -6.77 -4.07
CA VAL A 156 10.18 -8.11 -3.56
C VAL A 156 10.33 -9.13 -4.67
N ALA A 157 11.18 -10.13 -4.44
CA ALA A 157 11.46 -11.19 -5.39
C ALA A 157 10.19 -11.97 -5.79
N HIS A 158 10.14 -12.37 -7.07
CA HIS A 158 9.14 -13.29 -7.59
C HIS A 158 9.53 -14.76 -7.36
N ASP A 159 10.82 -15.03 -7.15
CA ASP A 159 11.27 -16.33 -6.65
C ASP A 159 11.11 -16.37 -5.12
N THR A 160 10.62 -17.50 -4.61
CA THR A 160 10.24 -17.70 -3.20
C THR A 160 11.32 -18.42 -2.39
N THR A 161 12.52 -18.60 -2.95
CA THR A 161 13.64 -19.30 -2.33
C THR A 161 14.24 -18.50 -1.16
N ALA A 162 13.55 -18.54 -0.02
CA ALA A 162 14.03 -18.16 1.32
C ALA A 162 14.42 -16.68 1.57
N GLU A 163 14.01 -15.73 0.73
CA GLU A 163 14.24 -14.31 1.01
C GLU A 163 13.23 -13.73 2.02
N GLN A 164 13.72 -12.89 2.95
CA GLN A 164 12.87 -12.03 3.76
C GLN A 164 12.60 -10.72 3.01
N VAL A 165 11.38 -10.21 3.12
CA VAL A 165 11.05 -8.89 2.57
C VAL A 165 11.78 -7.81 3.36
N VAL A 166 12.54 -6.96 2.66
CA VAL A 166 13.17 -5.79 3.28
C VAL A 166 12.22 -4.60 3.20
N TRP A 167 11.49 -4.38 4.28
CA TRP A 167 10.43 -3.36 4.37
C TRP A 167 10.93 -1.91 4.52
N ASN A 168 12.15 -1.74 5.01
CA ASN A 168 12.72 -0.46 5.47
C ASN A 168 14.07 -0.15 4.80
N TYR A 169 14.10 -0.18 3.48
CA TYR A 169 15.31 0.06 2.70
C TYR A 169 15.74 1.53 2.64
N LEU A 170 14.76 2.42 2.51
CA LEU A 170 14.96 3.87 2.43
C LEU A 170 13.94 4.53 3.34
N ARG A 171 14.38 5.34 4.30
CA ARG A 171 13.49 6.08 5.21
C ARG A 171 13.83 7.56 5.15
N VAL A 172 12.87 8.38 4.74
CA VAL A 172 13.06 9.81 4.49
C VAL A 172 12.01 10.64 5.22
N SER A 173 12.44 11.79 5.75
CA SER A 173 11.52 12.77 6.33
C SER A 173 10.71 13.44 5.23
N ALA A 174 9.40 13.56 5.43
CA ALA A 174 8.51 14.27 4.52
C ALA A 174 8.59 15.81 4.69
N SER A 175 9.40 16.30 5.64
CA SER A 175 9.63 17.75 5.84
C SER A 175 10.43 18.39 4.71
N ASP A 176 11.26 17.61 4.01
CA ASP A 176 12.09 18.08 2.89
C ASP A 176 11.73 17.28 1.62
N TRP A 177 10.85 17.86 0.81
CA TRP A 177 10.36 17.19 -0.40
C TRP A 177 11.41 17.10 -1.51
N ALA A 178 12.41 17.99 -1.52
CA ALA A 178 13.52 17.91 -2.48
C ALA A 178 14.37 16.66 -2.20
N VAL A 179 14.61 16.35 -0.92
CA VAL A 179 15.26 15.12 -0.49
C VAL A 179 14.43 13.89 -0.85
N VAL A 180 13.12 13.91 -0.60
CA VAL A 180 12.21 12.81 -1.02
C VAL A 180 12.30 12.55 -2.53
N THR A 181 12.21 13.60 -3.34
CA THR A 181 12.27 13.51 -4.80
C THR A 181 13.60 12.95 -5.29
N LYS A 182 14.72 13.42 -4.73
CA LYS A 182 16.07 12.92 -5.04
C LYS A 182 16.20 11.42 -4.73
N HIS A 183 15.76 10.99 -3.55
CA HIS A 183 15.84 9.58 -3.18
C HIS A 183 14.88 8.70 -3.97
N ALA A 184 13.69 9.20 -4.32
CA ALA A 184 12.77 8.50 -5.21
C ALA A 184 13.37 8.27 -6.61
N ALA A 185 14.08 9.27 -7.17
CA ALA A 185 14.82 9.12 -8.42
C ALA A 185 15.97 8.11 -8.29
N SER A 186 16.77 8.19 -7.23
CA SER A 186 17.84 7.20 -6.97
C SER A 186 17.32 5.78 -6.79
N PHE A 187 16.13 5.62 -6.19
CA PHE A 187 15.45 4.33 -6.08
C PHE A 187 15.02 3.82 -7.47
N HIS A 188 14.43 4.68 -8.29
CA HIS A 188 14.03 4.33 -9.66
C HIS A 188 15.23 3.90 -10.51
N ASP A 189 16.34 4.64 -10.46
CA ASP A 189 17.55 4.29 -11.20
C ASP A 189 18.04 2.87 -10.88
N ARG A 190 18.04 2.49 -9.59
CA ARG A 190 18.39 1.12 -9.17
C ARG A 190 17.33 0.11 -9.58
N LEU A 191 16.06 0.49 -9.56
CA LEU A 191 14.94 -0.41 -9.87
C LEU A 191 15.01 -0.89 -11.32
N VAL A 192 15.40 0.01 -12.22
CA VAL A 192 15.47 -0.24 -13.67
C VAL A 192 16.82 -0.84 -14.07
N ARG A 193 17.92 -0.49 -13.40
CA ARG A 193 19.28 -0.91 -13.78
C ARG A 193 19.75 -2.19 -13.08
N ASP A 194 19.37 -2.37 -11.82
CA ASP A 194 19.92 -3.42 -10.97
C ASP A 194 18.90 -4.56 -10.84
N SER A 195 19.37 -5.80 -10.86
CA SER A 195 18.53 -6.93 -10.47
C SER A 195 18.13 -6.79 -9.00
N PRO A 196 16.87 -7.10 -8.59
CA PRO A 196 16.42 -7.01 -7.20
C PRO A 196 17.33 -7.70 -6.18
N GLN A 197 18.03 -8.77 -6.57
CA GLN A 197 18.96 -9.49 -5.70
C GLN A 197 20.23 -8.68 -5.35
N LEU A 198 20.59 -7.64 -6.11
CA LEU A 198 21.82 -6.85 -5.93
C LEU A 198 21.68 -5.69 -4.92
N TRP A 199 20.51 -5.56 -4.28
CA TRP A 199 20.18 -4.42 -3.40
C TRP A 199 20.69 -4.58 -1.96
N ASP A 200 21.95 -4.98 -1.78
CA ASP A 200 22.50 -5.36 -0.46
C ASP A 200 22.77 -4.18 0.48
N THR A 201 22.95 -2.97 -0.08
CA THR A 201 23.22 -1.76 0.71
C THR A 201 22.04 -0.78 0.65
N PRO A 202 21.48 -0.35 1.80
CA PRO A 202 20.44 0.67 1.83
C PRO A 202 20.96 2.04 1.36
N ILE A 203 20.10 2.82 0.69
CA ILE A 203 20.47 4.18 0.23
C ILE A 203 20.77 5.10 1.43
N ILE A 204 20.13 4.84 2.57
CA ILE A 204 20.34 5.54 3.85
C ILE A 204 20.37 4.47 4.96
N PRO A 205 21.25 4.54 5.96
CA PRO A 205 21.23 3.62 7.11
C PRO A 205 19.85 3.61 7.78
N ALA A 206 19.23 2.45 7.89
CA ALA A 206 17.88 2.32 8.45
C ALA A 206 17.89 2.63 9.95
N ALA A 207 17.04 3.55 10.40
CA ALA A 207 16.67 3.67 11.80
C ALA A 207 15.62 2.60 12.14
N GLU A 208 15.75 1.93 13.28
CA GLU A 208 14.86 0.86 13.73
C GLU A 208 13.38 1.31 13.76
N GLU A 209 12.48 0.51 13.18
CA GLU A 209 11.03 0.80 13.16
C GLU A 209 10.35 0.13 14.38
N PRO A 210 9.50 0.86 15.14
CA PRO A 210 8.74 0.26 16.22
C PRO A 210 7.71 -0.74 15.69
N GLN A 211 7.68 -1.95 16.26
CA GLN A 211 6.80 -3.04 15.82
C GLN A 211 5.32 -2.74 16.15
N PRO A 212 4.36 -3.14 15.28
CA PRO A 212 2.94 -3.00 15.58
C PRO A 212 2.60 -3.83 16.83
N ARG A 213 1.91 -3.22 17.80
CA ARG A 213 1.45 -3.93 19.00
C ARG A 213 0.36 -4.92 18.60
N VAL A 214 0.58 -6.20 18.89
CA VAL A 214 -0.48 -7.20 18.91
C VAL A 214 -1.39 -6.87 20.08
N SER A 215 -2.60 -6.42 19.80
CA SER A 215 -3.59 -6.06 20.83
C SER A 215 -4.11 -7.31 21.54
N ARG A 216 -3.81 -7.45 22.84
CA ARG A 216 -4.56 -8.33 23.75
C ARG A 216 -5.82 -7.61 24.24
N SER A 217 -6.95 -8.26 23.98
CA SER A 217 -8.31 -8.15 24.54
C SER A 217 -9.12 -6.84 24.52
N LEU A 218 -10.31 -6.96 23.90
CA LEU A 218 -11.65 -6.57 24.37
C LEU A 218 -11.78 -5.27 25.19
N ALA A 219 -12.14 -4.19 24.50
CA ALA A 219 -13.04 -3.16 25.02
C ALA A 219 -13.80 -2.53 23.86
N GLN A 220 -15.13 -2.59 23.90
CA GLN A 220 -16.02 -1.93 22.95
C GLN A 220 -15.71 -0.43 22.90
N LYS A 221 -15.25 0.06 21.75
CA LYS A 221 -15.28 1.49 21.42
C LYS A 221 -16.18 1.69 20.21
N GLN A 222 -17.13 2.61 20.37
CA GLN A 222 -18.13 2.98 19.38
C GLN A 222 -17.47 3.47 18.07
N PRO A 223 -18.07 3.17 16.90
CA PRO A 223 -17.53 3.59 15.63
C PRO A 223 -17.70 5.10 15.42
N ASP A 224 -16.60 5.73 15.03
CA ASP A 224 -16.50 7.12 14.62
C ASP A 224 -17.26 7.31 13.28
N ARG A 225 -18.42 7.97 13.33
CA ARG A 225 -19.24 8.26 12.15
C ARG A 225 -18.78 9.57 11.53
N ARG A 226 -17.89 9.52 10.54
CA ARG A 226 -17.76 10.59 9.56
C ARG A 226 -17.20 10.08 8.23
N CYS A 227 -18.10 9.52 7.44
CA CYS A 227 -18.12 9.54 5.98
C CYS A 227 -19.57 9.23 5.58
N VAL A 228 -20.42 10.26 5.57
CA VAL A 228 -21.72 10.18 4.88
C VAL A 228 -21.70 11.28 3.83
N SER A 229 -21.77 10.85 2.58
CA SER A 229 -21.91 11.68 1.40
C SER A 229 -23.20 12.50 1.50
N MET A 230 -23.09 13.80 1.20
CA MET A 230 -24.25 14.63 0.92
C MET A 230 -24.86 14.20 -0.41
N GLY A 231 -25.99 13.49 -0.34
CA GLY A 231 -26.90 13.28 -1.46
C GLY A 231 -28.16 14.09 -1.21
N SER A 232 -28.30 15.21 -1.89
CA SER A 232 -29.53 15.99 -1.96
C SER A 232 -30.58 15.21 -2.77
N ALA A 233 -31.76 14.98 -2.19
CA ALA A 233 -32.95 14.54 -2.91
C ALA A 233 -33.93 15.71 -3.04
N PRO A 234 -34.67 15.85 -4.17
CA PRO A 234 -35.54 16.98 -4.43
C PRO A 234 -36.88 16.86 -3.68
N ALA A 235 -37.47 18.02 -3.39
CA ALA A 235 -38.79 18.16 -2.79
C ALA A 235 -39.89 17.74 -3.77
N ASP A 236 -40.85 16.97 -3.28
CA ASP A 236 -42.08 16.60 -3.98
C ASP A 236 -43.26 17.43 -3.40
N PRO A 237 -43.95 18.27 -4.18
CA PRO A 237 -45.13 18.98 -3.74
C PRO A 237 -46.38 18.31 -4.31
N SER A 238 -47.20 17.67 -3.47
CA SER A 238 -48.58 17.30 -3.87
C SER A 238 -49.47 17.01 -2.66
N VAL A 239 -50.32 17.98 -2.32
CA VAL A 239 -51.61 17.80 -1.63
C VAL A 239 -52.70 18.11 -2.68
N PRO A 240 -53.70 17.22 -2.86
CA PRO A 240 -55.08 17.57 -2.52
C PRO A 240 -55.84 16.34 -1.96
N GLN A 241 -56.92 16.42 -1.19
CA GLN A 241 -57.83 17.46 -0.72
C GLN A 241 -58.34 17.03 0.66
#